data_AF-A0A420VC87-F1
#
_entry.id   AF-A0A420VC87-F1
#
_cell.length_a   1.000
_cell.length_b   1.000
_cell.length_c   1.000
_cell.angle_alpha   90.00
_cell.angle_beta   90.00
_cell.angle_gamma   90.00
#
_symmetry.space_group_name_H-M   'P 1'
#
loop_
_entity.id
_entity.type
_entity.pdbx_description
1 polymer ?
#
loop_
_entity_poly.entity_id
_entity_poly.type
_entity_poly.pdbx_seq_one_letter_code
_entity_poly.pdbx_strand_id
1 'polypeptide(L)'
;MFLVIRLADPLVPWWDSLAGALLGFSVLYLLAAVTRGGMGGGDIKLFFVLGLFLGTKKVLLTLFFASFLGTLFGLLLIALKKFRRKKPVPFAPFIGAGAWIAYLYGDRLLAWYLSTFLQ
;
A
#
# COMPACT_ATOMS: atom_id res chain seq x y z
N MET A 1 3.79 20.70 -3.40
CA MET A 1 3.28 19.31 -3.26
C MET A 1 1.93 19.26 -2.53
N PHE A 2 1.78 19.81 -1.32
CA PHE A 2 0.51 19.84 -0.58
C PHE A 2 -0.64 20.55 -1.33
N LEU A 3 -0.35 21.64 -2.06
CA LEU A 3 -1.32 22.34 -2.89
C LEU A 3 -1.79 21.54 -4.11
N VAL A 4 -0.96 20.64 -4.66
CA VAL A 4 -1.32 19.83 -5.85
C VAL A 4 -2.32 18.74 -5.47
N ILE A 5 -2.14 18.12 -4.31
CA ILE A 5 -3.06 17.11 -3.76
C ILE A 5 -4.43 17.74 -3.48
N ARG A 6 -4.44 18.99 -2.96
CA ARG A 6 -5.67 19.73 -2.66
C ARG A 6 -6.44 20.18 -3.91
N LEU A 7 -5.77 20.30 -5.06
CA LEU A 7 -6.41 20.62 -6.34
C LEU A 7 -7.01 19.38 -7.03
N ALA A 8 -6.47 18.20 -6.75
CA ALA A 8 -6.95 16.94 -7.33
C ALA A 8 -8.21 16.41 -6.62
N ASP A 9 -8.32 16.59 -5.30
CA ASP A 9 -9.48 16.14 -4.51
C ASP A 9 -9.84 17.18 -3.43
N PRO A 10 -10.69 18.18 -3.74
CA PRO A 10 -11.12 19.19 -2.77
C PRO A 10 -12.05 18.66 -1.67
N LEU A 11 -12.60 17.45 -1.85
CA LEU A 11 -13.65 16.86 -1.02
C LEU A 11 -13.11 16.04 0.16
N VAL A 12 -11.80 15.73 0.16
CA VAL A 12 -11.19 14.93 1.22
C VAL A 12 -10.57 15.85 2.28
N PRO A 13 -10.88 15.66 3.57
CA PRO A 13 -10.32 16.49 4.63
C PRO A 13 -8.79 16.42 4.65
N TRP A 14 -8.13 17.56 4.88
CA TRP A 14 -6.66 17.66 4.94
C TRP A 14 -6.00 16.74 5.97
N TRP A 15 -6.75 16.37 7.02
CA TRP A 15 -6.30 15.43 8.04
C TRP A 15 -6.23 14.00 7.52
N ASP A 16 -6.97 13.63 6.47
CA ASP A 16 -6.97 12.26 5.93
C ASP A 16 -5.65 11.93 5.24
N SER A 17 -5.05 12.90 4.54
CA SER A 17 -3.70 12.75 3.97
C SER A 17 -2.64 12.55 5.06
N LEU A 18 -2.73 13.31 6.15
CA LEU A 18 -1.82 13.17 7.30
C LEU A 18 -2.04 11.83 8.04
N ALA A 19 -3.30 11.47 8.25
CA ALA A 19 -3.68 10.20 8.87
C ALA A 19 -3.23 9.02 8.01
N GLY A 20 -3.40 9.07 6.69
CA GLY A 20 -2.93 8.06 5.76
C GLY A 20 -1.41 7.93 5.74
N ALA A 21 -0.68 9.03 5.79
CA ALA A 21 0.78 9.03 5.87
C ALA A 21 1.28 8.40 7.17
N LEU A 22 0.70 8.82 8.30
CA LEU A 22 1.02 8.26 9.61
C LEU A 22 0.65 6.79 9.68
N LEU A 23 -0.53 6.38 9.22
CA LEU A 23 -0.95 4.98 9.20
C LEU A 23 -0.04 4.14 8.31
N GLY A 24 0.21 4.56 7.07
CA GLY A 24 1.09 3.84 6.14
C GLY A 24 2.49 3.65 6.71
N PHE A 25 3.06 4.70 7.30
CA PHE A 25 4.35 4.64 7.98
C PHE A 25 4.31 3.71 9.19
N SER A 26 3.33 3.89 10.07
CA SER A 26 3.21 3.15 11.34
C SER A 26 3.05 1.66 11.12
N VAL A 27 2.17 1.27 10.18
CA VAL A 27 1.90 -0.13 9.87
C VAL A 27 3.15 -0.81 9.32
N LEU A 28 3.83 -0.22 8.34
CA LEU A 28 5.05 -0.82 7.80
C LEU A 28 6.23 -0.76 8.77
N TYR A 29 6.33 0.29 9.58
CA TYR A 29 7.36 0.39 10.61
C TYR A 29 7.20 -0.71 11.67
N LEU A 30 5.97 -0.95 12.14
CA LEU A 30 5.67 -2.07 13.04
C LEU A 30 6.00 -3.41 12.39
N LEU A 31 5.66 -3.59 11.11
CA LEU A 31 5.98 -4.81 10.38
C LEU A 31 7.50 -5.02 10.25
N ALA A 32 8.25 -3.95 9.97
CA ALA A 32 9.70 -3.97 9.90
C ALA A 32 10.33 -4.31 11.26
N ALA A 33 9.78 -3.77 12.36
CA ALA A 33 10.25 -4.06 13.72
C ALA A 33 10.00 -5.53 14.10
N VAL A 34 8.80 -6.05 13.83
CA VAL A 34 8.44 -7.46 14.10
C VAL A 34 9.28 -8.42 13.26
N THR A 35 9.53 -8.09 11.99
CA THR A 35 10.34 -8.90 11.08
C THR A 35 11.85 -8.71 11.26
N ARG A 36 12.31 -7.99 12.30
CA ARG A 36 13.73 -7.70 12.60
C ARG A 36 14.49 -7.12 11.40
N GLY A 37 13.86 -6.20 10.67
CA GLY A 37 14.44 -5.58 9.47
C GLY A 37 14.21 -6.38 8.19
N GLY A 38 13.24 -7.30 8.17
CA GLY A 38 12.85 -8.03 6.96
C GLY A 38 12.26 -7.15 5.85
N MET A 39 11.92 -5.90 6.17
CA MET A 39 11.36 -4.92 5.24
C MET A 39 12.28 -3.71 5.09
N GLY A 40 12.47 -3.24 3.85
CA GLY A 40 13.41 -2.15 3.57
C GLY A 40 12.89 -0.82 4.11
N GLY A 41 13.78 -0.02 4.73
CA GLY A 41 13.42 1.33 5.18
C GLY A 41 12.93 2.26 4.05
N GLY A 42 13.27 1.94 2.79
CA GLY A 42 12.71 2.60 1.61
C GLY A 42 11.21 2.35 1.45
N ASP A 43 10.73 1.13 1.71
CA ASP A 43 9.32 0.76 1.57
C ASP A 43 8.45 1.54 2.57
N ILE A 44 8.94 1.72 3.80
CA ILE A 44 8.28 2.52 4.84
C ILE A 44 8.13 3.99 4.38
N LYS A 45 9.17 4.56 3.78
CA LYS A 45 9.11 5.94 3.24
C LYS A 45 8.16 6.05 2.04
N LEU A 46 8.11 5.04 1.18
CA LEU A 46 7.15 5.01 0.07
C LEU A 46 5.72 5.05 0.59
N PHE A 47 5.38 4.25 1.61
CA PHE A 47 4.04 4.27 2.19
C PHE A 47 3.69 5.58 2.88
N PHE A 48 4.66 6.26 3.49
CA PHE A 48 4.44 7.60 4.02
C PHE A 48 4.04 8.59 2.92
N VAL A 49 4.78 8.62 1.81
CA VAL A 49 4.49 9.52 0.67
C VAL A 49 3.19 9.14 -0.02
N LEU A 50 2.95 7.84 -0.22
CA LEU A 50 1.70 7.35 -0.77
C LEU A 50 0.51 7.69 0.14
N GLY A 51 0.68 7.68 1.45
CA GLY A 51 -0.34 8.09 2.42
C GLY A 51 -0.71 9.56 2.32
N LEU A 52 0.29 10.42 2.11
CA LEU A 52 0.05 11.83 1.84
C LEU A 52 -0.76 12.03 0.54
N PHE A 53 -0.50 11.23 -0.50
CA PHE A 53 -1.13 11.37 -1.81
C PHE A 53 -2.50 10.70 -1.95
N LEU A 54 -2.64 9.49 -1.42
CA LEU A 54 -3.81 8.63 -1.63
C LEU A 54 -4.84 8.76 -0.49
N GLY A 55 -4.42 9.26 0.68
CA GLY A 55 -5.26 9.28 1.88
C GLY A 55 -5.34 7.92 2.57
N THR A 56 -6.12 7.86 3.66
CA THR A 56 -6.11 6.72 4.58
C THR A 56 -6.59 5.43 3.93
N LYS A 57 -7.76 5.49 3.28
CA LYS A 57 -8.44 4.30 2.75
C LYS A 57 -7.65 3.66 1.60
N LYS A 58 -7.14 4.47 0.68
CA LYS A 58 -6.42 4.01 -0.51
C LYS A 58 -5.02 3.51 -0.18
N VAL A 59 -4.36 4.02 0.88
CA VAL A 59 -3.09 3.43 1.36
C VAL A 59 -3.27 2.04 1.95
N LEU A 60 -4.35 1.82 2.71
CA LEU A 60 -4.67 0.48 3.21
C LEU A 60 -4.94 -0.49 2.06
N LEU A 61 -5.68 -0.07 1.03
CA LEU A 61 -5.86 -0.85 -0.19
C LEU A 61 -4.53 -1.14 -0.91
N THR A 62 -3.65 -0.14 -0.99
CA THR A 62 -2.32 -0.29 -1.57
C THR A 62 -1.52 -1.37 -0.84
N LEU A 63 -1.53 -1.36 0.50
CA LEU A 63 -0.88 -2.38 1.32
C LEU A 63 -1.44 -3.77 1.06
N PHE A 64 -2.76 -3.86 0.98
CA PHE A 64 -3.46 -5.11 0.70
C PHE A 64 -3.05 -5.68 -0.67
N PHE A 65 -3.15 -4.89 -1.74
CA PHE A 65 -2.79 -5.33 -3.09
C PHE A 65 -1.29 -5.62 -3.23
N ALA A 66 -0.42 -4.81 -2.64
CA ALA A 66 1.02 -5.04 -2.64
C ALA A 66 1.37 -6.37 -1.98
N SER A 67 0.78 -6.65 -0.82
CA SER A 67 0.96 -7.91 -0.11
C SER A 67 0.40 -9.08 -0.91
N PHE A 68 -0.79 -8.95 -1.48
CA PHE A 68 -1.43 -9.98 -2.30
C PHE A 68 -0.59 -10.34 -3.53
N LEU A 69 -0.15 -9.34 -4.30
CA LEU A 69 0.69 -9.54 -5.48
C LEU A 69 2.07 -10.10 -5.10
N GLY A 70 2.67 -9.60 -4.01
CA GLY A 70 3.95 -10.10 -3.51
C GLY A 70 3.85 -11.57 -3.07
N THR A 71 2.79 -11.95 -2.37
CA THR A 71 2.53 -13.34 -1.96
C THR A 71 2.26 -14.23 -3.15
N LEU A 72 1.44 -13.80 -4.12
CA LEU A 72 1.18 -14.57 -5.34
C LEU A 72 2.46 -14.83 -6.13
N PHE A 73 3.29 -13.79 -6.30
CA PHE A 73 4.59 -13.92 -6.95
C PHE A 73 5.55 -14.83 -6.18
N GLY A 74 5.58 -14.71 -4.84
CA GLY A 74 6.34 -15.59 -3.97
C GLY A 74 5.93 -17.07 -4.10
N LEU A 75 4.63 -17.34 -4.10
CA LEU A 75 4.06 -18.67 -4.34
C LEU A 75 4.43 -19.23 -5.71
N LEU A 76 4.32 -18.42 -6.77
CA LEU A 76 4.73 -18.82 -8.12
C LEU A 76 6.22 -19.19 -8.19
N LEU A 77 7.10 -18.41 -7.55
CA LEU A 77 8.53 -18.71 -7.51
C LEU A 77 8.84 -20.02 -6.76
N ILE A 78 8.09 -20.30 -5.69
CA ILE A 78 8.20 -21.57 -4.94
C ILE A 78 7.72 -22.74 -5.82
N ALA A 79 6.58 -22.59 -6.49
CA ALA A 79 6.02 -23.62 -7.38
C ALA A 79 6.97 -23.96 -8.55
N LEU A 80 7.63 -22.94 -9.12
CA LEU A 80 8.61 -23.11 -10.20
C LEU A 80 9.96 -23.68 -9.72
N LYS A 81 10.13 -23.99 -8.42
CA LYS A 81 11.39 -24.41 -7.77
C LYS A 81 12.59 -23.49 -8.06
N LYS A 82 12.34 -22.28 -8.57
CA LYS A 82 13.36 -21.24 -8.84
C LYS A 82 13.66 -20.39 -7.60
N PHE A 83 13.01 -20.66 -6.48
CA PHE A 83 13.24 -19.97 -5.21
C PHE A 83 14.62 -20.31 -4.63
N ARG A 84 15.65 -19.56 -5.02
CA ARG A 84 16.93 -19.58 -4.32
C ARG A 84 16.75 -18.87 -2.99
N ARG A 85 16.72 -19.63 -1.88
CA ARG A 85 16.56 -19.23 -0.46
C ARG A 85 17.33 -17.98 0.03
N LYS A 86 18.21 -17.39 -0.77
CA LYS A 86 19.11 -16.30 -0.39
C LYS A 86 18.88 -14.97 -1.14
N LYS A 87 17.93 -14.87 -2.07
CA LYS A 87 17.62 -13.59 -2.72
C LYS A 87 16.35 -12.97 -2.13
N PRO A 88 16.45 -11.86 -1.40
CA PRO A 88 15.27 -11.11 -0.99
C PRO A 88 14.54 -10.62 -2.24
N VAL A 89 13.22 -10.83 -2.27
CA VAL A 89 12.36 -10.27 -3.32
C VAL A 89 12.08 -8.81 -2.95
N PRO A 90 12.38 -7.84 -3.83
CA PRO A 90 12.10 -6.45 -3.52
C PRO A 90 10.59 -6.23 -3.43
N PHE A 91 10.12 -5.61 -2.35
CA PHE A 91 8.70 -5.37 -2.13
C PHE A 91 8.19 -4.12 -2.88
N ALA A 92 9.05 -3.12 -3.07
CA ALA A 92 8.74 -1.86 -3.74
C ALA A 92 8.00 -1.95 -5.09
N PRO A 93 8.32 -2.87 -6.03
CA PRO A 93 7.56 -3.01 -7.28
C PRO A 93 6.10 -3.40 -7.06
N PHE A 94 5.82 -4.23 -6.05
CA PHE A 94 4.46 -4.62 -5.70
C PHE A 94 3.71 -3.48 -5.01
N ILE A 95 4.41 -2.64 -4.22
CA ILE A 95 3.85 -1.39 -3.69
C ILE A 95 3.40 -0.49 -4.84
N GLY A 96 4.26 -0.29 -5.84
CA GLY A 96 3.93 0.51 -7.02
C GLY A 96 2.69 -0.02 -7.75
N ALA A 97 2.63 -1.33 -8.01
CA ALA A 97 1.48 -1.97 -8.65
C ALA A 97 0.19 -1.83 -7.80
N GLY A 98 0.28 -2.08 -6.49
CA GLY A 98 -0.85 -1.92 -5.58
C GLY A 98 -1.34 -0.48 -5.48
N ALA A 99 -0.43 0.49 -5.48
CA ALA A 99 -0.76 1.91 -5.45
C ALA A 99 -1.48 2.35 -6.73
N TRP A 100 -1.01 1.87 -7.88
CA TRP A 100 -1.67 2.10 -9.17
C TRP A 100 -3.10 1.54 -9.19
N ILE A 101 -3.29 0.32 -8.71
CA ILE A 101 -4.63 -0.30 -8.62
C ILE A 101 -5.53 0.49 -7.65
N ALA A 102 -5.02 0.85 -6.47
CA ALA A 102 -5.76 1.61 -5.48
C ALA A 102 -6.11 3.03 -5.96
N TYR A 103 -5.24 3.66 -6.75
CA TYR A 103 -5.49 4.96 -7.34
C TYR A 103 -6.62 4.91 -8.38
N LEU A 104 -6.57 3.94 -9.30
CA LEU A 104 -7.53 3.83 -10.41
C LEU A 104 -8.89 3.25 -9.99
N TYR A 105 -8.88 2.26 -9.10
CA TYR A 105 -10.07 1.47 -8.76
C TYR A 105 -10.49 1.58 -7.29
N GLY A 106 -9.71 2.26 -6.44
CA GLY A 106 -9.96 2.29 -4.99
C GLY A 106 -11.35 2.80 -4.62
N ASP A 107 -11.83 3.88 -5.25
CA ASP A 107 -13.14 4.45 -4.95
C ASP A 107 -14.29 3.52 -5.37
N ARG A 108 -14.16 2.87 -6.53
CA ARG A 108 -15.15 1.87 -7.00
C ARG A 108 -15.17 0.63 -6.11
N LEU A 109 -13.99 0.14 -5.69
CA LEU A 109 -13.88 -1.02 -4.79
C LEU A 109 -14.48 -0.73 -3.42
N LEU A 110 -14.22 0.45 -2.85
CA LEU A 110 -14.80 0.86 -1.58
C LEU A 110 -16.32 1.03 -1.69
N ALA A 111 -16.82 1.62 -2.78
CA ALA A 111 -18.25 1.76 -3.01
C ALA A 111 -18.94 0.40 -3.12
N TRP A 112 -18.35 -0.54 -3.88
CA TRP A 112 -18.87 -1.92 -4.02
C TRP A 112 -18.87 -2.68 -2.69
N TYR A 113 -17.80 -2.55 -1.91
CA TYR A 113 -17.72 -3.18 -0.59
C TYR A 113 -18.79 -2.64 0.37
N LEU A 114 -18.93 -1.32 0.46
CA LEU A 114 -19.94 -0.69 1.31
C LEU A 114 -21.36 -1.04 0.85
N SER A 115 -21.63 -1.03 -0.46
CA SER A 115 -22.97 -1.38 -0.97
C SER A 115 -23.35 -2.83 -0.71
N THR A 116 -22.38 -3.75 -0.73
CA THR A 116 -22.64 -5.19 -0.54
C THR A 116 -22.81 -5.54 0.94
N PHE A 117 -22.10 -4.85 1.85
CA PHE A 117 -22.10 -5.18 3.28
C PHE A 117 -23.02 -4.31 4.16
N LEU A 118 -23.40 -3.10 3.73
CA LEU A 118 -24.31 -2.19 4.45
C LEU A 118 -25.73 -2.17 3.84
N GLN A 119 -26.11 -3.22 3.10
CA GLN A 119 -27.50 -3.45 2.69
C GLN A 119 -28.31 -4.15 3.78
#